data_AF-A0A6V7U5C9-F1
#
_entry.id   AF-A0A6V7U5C9-F1
#
_cell.length_a   1.000
_cell.length_b   1.000
_cell.length_c   1.000
_cell.angle_alpha   90.00
_cell.angle_beta   90.00
_cell.angle_gamma   90.00
#
_symmetry.space_group_name_H-M   'P 1'
#
loop_
_entity.id
_entity.type
_entity.pdbx_description
1 polymer ?
#
loop_
_entity_poly.entity_id
_entity_poly.type
_entity_poly.pdbx_seq_one_letter_code
_entity_poly.pdbx_strand_id
1 'polypeptide(L)'
;MVDPIDEYCIQQLKEFDGKKLVSVTKEGLELPESEEEKKKFEEDKVKFEKLCKVIKDILDKKVQKVSVSNRLVSSPCCIVTGEYGWTANMERIMKAQALRDSSTMGYMASKKNLEINPDHSIIKSLRERIDSDQDDKTAKDLVVLLYETALLTSGFSLEDPQQHASRIYRMVKLGLDITEEDLEGGEQQPCTSGEPVEKIAGAEEDASRMEEVD
;
A
#
# COMPACT_ATOMS: atom_id res chain seq x y z
N MET A 1 -18.20 -4.72 9.81
CA MET A 1 -18.47 -5.17 8.44
C MET A 1 -17.28 -5.97 8.00
N VAL A 2 -17.43 -7.29 7.98
CA VAL A 2 -16.34 -8.26 7.80
C VAL A 2 -16.61 -9.22 6.64
N ASP A 3 -17.87 -9.30 6.18
CA ASP A 3 -18.26 -10.16 5.08
C ASP A 3 -18.22 -9.39 3.75
N PRO A 4 -17.84 -10.03 2.62
CA PRO A 4 -17.81 -9.36 1.32
C PRO A 4 -19.15 -8.72 0.91
N ILE A 5 -20.28 -9.30 1.36
CA ILE A 5 -21.61 -8.79 1.06
C ILE A 5 -21.92 -7.47 1.78
N ASP A 6 -21.23 -7.16 2.88
CA ASP A 6 -21.45 -5.94 3.67
C ASP A 6 -21.18 -4.68 2.85
N GLU A 7 -20.16 -4.70 2.00
CA GLU A 7 -19.79 -3.60 1.11
C GLU A 7 -20.95 -3.24 0.16
N TYR A 8 -21.65 -4.25 -0.38
CA TYR A 8 -22.82 -4.04 -1.22
C TYR A 8 -24.03 -3.58 -0.41
N CYS A 9 -24.25 -4.17 0.77
CA CYS A 9 -25.37 -3.83 1.64
C CYS A 9 -25.33 -2.35 2.05
N ILE A 10 -24.17 -1.88 2.50
CA ILE A 10 -24.00 -0.54 3.05
C ILE A 10 -23.93 0.53 1.96
N GLN A 11 -23.50 0.16 0.75
CA GLN A 11 -23.62 1.06 -0.39
C GLN A 11 -25.09 1.40 -0.71
N GLN A 12 -26.02 0.48 -0.46
CA GLN A 12 -27.46 0.72 -0.66
C GLN A 12 -28.11 1.36 0.58
N LEU A 13 -27.64 1.02 1.77
CA LEU A 13 -28.13 1.59 3.03
C LEU A 13 -27.54 3.00 3.26
N LYS A 14 -28.16 4.01 2.65
CA LYS A 14 -27.72 5.41 2.78
C LYS A 14 -28.01 6.01 4.16
N GLU A 15 -29.09 5.56 4.78
CA GLU A 15 -29.59 6.08 6.05
C GLU A 15 -30.21 4.95 6.87
N PHE A 16 -30.04 5.03 8.18
CA PHE A 16 -30.71 4.16 9.14
C PHE A 16 -31.24 5.02 10.29
N ASP A 17 -32.55 4.98 10.52
CA ASP A 17 -33.22 5.73 11.60
C ASP A 17 -32.89 7.23 11.59
N GLY A 18 -33.01 7.89 10.42
CA GLY A 18 -32.71 9.32 10.28
C GLY A 18 -31.21 9.66 10.23
N LYS A 19 -30.31 8.68 10.39
CA LYS A 19 -28.86 8.89 10.49
C LYS A 19 -28.15 8.41 9.24
N LYS A 20 -27.35 9.30 8.65
CA LYS A 20 -26.46 8.97 7.53
C LYS A 20 -25.30 8.10 8.00
N LEU A 21 -24.94 7.11 7.20
CA LEU A 21 -23.77 6.28 7.45
C LEU A 21 -22.54 6.91 6.77
N VAL A 22 -21.43 6.96 7.50
CA VAL A 22 -20.16 7.49 7.03
C VAL A 22 -19.08 6.42 7.18
N SER A 23 -18.28 6.21 6.14
CA SER A 23 -17.14 5.30 6.20
C SER A 23 -15.90 6.05 6.68
N VAL A 24 -15.25 5.53 7.72
CA VAL A 24 -13.99 6.07 8.24
C VAL A 24 -12.81 5.91 7.26
N THR A 25 -12.94 5.08 6.23
CA THR A 25 -11.90 4.87 5.20
C THR A 25 -12.06 5.80 3.99
N LYS A 26 -13.14 6.59 3.96
CA LYS A 26 -13.42 7.57 2.90
C LYS A 26 -13.01 8.97 3.34
N GLU A 27 -12.82 9.86 2.35
CA GLU A 27 -12.69 11.29 2.60
C GLU A 27 -14.00 11.87 3.19
N GLY A 28 -13.91 13.05 3.80
CA GLY A 28 -15.07 13.73 4.38
C GLY A 28 -15.50 13.21 5.76
N LEU A 29 -14.61 12.49 6.46
CA LEU A 29 -14.86 12.11 7.85
C LEU A 29 -14.78 13.35 8.74
N GLU A 30 -15.92 13.74 9.30
CA GLU A 30 -16.00 14.81 10.30
C GLU A 30 -16.00 14.19 11.70
N LEU A 31 -15.03 14.56 12.51
CA LEU A 31 -14.93 14.16 13.91
C LEU A 31 -15.29 15.35 14.82
N PRO A 32 -15.85 15.11 16.02
CA PRO A 32 -16.04 16.16 16.99
C PRO A 32 -14.67 16.73 17.40
N GLU A 33 -14.48 18.04 17.21
CA GLU A 33 -13.24 18.74 17.55
C GLU A 33 -13.56 19.94 18.44
N SER A 34 -12.71 20.16 19.44
CA SER A 34 -12.68 21.39 20.22
C SER A 34 -12.19 22.57 19.37
N GLU A 35 -12.49 23.81 19.80
CA GLU A 35 -12.00 25.02 19.12
C GLU A 35 -10.47 25.11 19.09
N GLU A 36 -9.80 24.55 20.10
CA GLU A 36 -8.34 24.48 20.16
C GLU A 36 -7.76 23.50 19.12
N GLU A 37 -8.37 22.31 18.97
CA GLU A 37 -7.99 21.32 17.97
C GLU A 37 -8.19 21.83 16.54
N LYS A 38 -9.32 22.50 16.27
CA LYS A 38 -9.56 23.14 14.97
C LYS A 38 -8.49 24.18 14.63
N LYS A 39 -8.13 25.02 15.61
CA LYS A 39 -7.10 26.04 15.41
C LYS A 39 -5.74 25.39 15.12
N LYS A 40 -5.36 24.38 15.90
CA LYS A 40 -4.12 23.61 15.68
C LYS A 40 -4.13 22.96 14.29
N PHE A 41 -5.25 22.40 13.87
CA PHE A 41 -5.37 21.75 12.56
C PHE A 41 -5.18 22.73 11.39
N GLU A 42 -5.73 23.94 11.47
CA GLU A 42 -5.49 24.98 10.46
C GLU A 42 -4.03 25.46 10.45
N GLU A 43 -3.39 25.59 11.62
CA GLU A 43 -1.96 25.90 11.72
C GLU A 43 -1.10 24.78 11.10
N ASP A 44 -1.42 23.52 11.37
CA ASP A 44 -0.71 22.37 10.81
C ASP A 44 -0.90 22.27 9.29
N LYS A 45 -2.09 22.57 8.75
CA LYS A 45 -2.29 22.64 7.28
C LYS A 45 -1.32 23.59 6.62
N VAL A 46 -1.15 24.79 7.17
CA VAL A 46 -0.21 25.79 6.63
C VAL A 46 1.23 25.32 6.82
N LYS A 47 1.57 24.82 8.01
CA LYS A 47 2.92 24.35 8.37
C LYS A 47 3.40 23.19 7.51
N PHE A 48 2.51 22.30 7.08
CA PHE A 48 2.82 21.11 6.28
C PHE A 48 2.42 21.25 4.80
N GLU A 49 1.96 22.42 4.36
CA GLU A 49 1.53 22.64 2.96
C GLU A 49 2.65 22.32 1.96
N LYS A 50 3.86 22.81 2.24
CA LYS A 50 5.04 22.57 1.39
C LYS A 50 5.39 21.08 1.32
N LEU A 51 5.35 20.36 2.44
CA LEU A 51 5.57 18.92 2.47
C LEU A 51 4.51 18.18 1.64
N CYS A 52 3.23 18.54 1.79
CA CYS A 52 2.15 17.93 1.01
C CYS A 52 2.35 18.09 -0.50
N LYS A 53 2.80 19.28 -0.95
CA LYS A 53 3.11 19.54 -2.36
C LYS A 53 4.25 18.66 -2.86
N VAL A 54 5.38 18.62 -2.13
CA VAL A 54 6.54 17.79 -2.51
C VAL A 54 6.18 16.32 -2.55
N ILE A 55 5.43 15.80 -1.56
CA ILE A 55 4.95 14.41 -1.58
C ILE A 55 4.04 14.17 -2.79
N LYS A 56 3.13 15.11 -3.11
CA LYS A 56 2.24 15.00 -4.26
C LYS A 56 2.99 14.97 -5.60
N ASP A 57 4.10 15.69 -5.69
CA ASP A 57 4.96 15.71 -6.88
C ASP A 57 5.77 14.41 -7.00
N ILE A 58 6.33 13.91 -5.90
CA ILE A 58 7.05 12.61 -5.86
C ILE A 58 6.13 11.46 -6.25
N LEU A 59 4.91 11.46 -5.71
CA LEU A 59 3.93 10.40 -5.95
C LEU A 59 3.16 10.59 -7.26
N ASP A 60 3.23 11.77 -7.88
CA ASP A 60 2.58 12.16 -9.15
C ASP A 60 1.22 11.46 -9.38
N LYS A 61 1.16 10.47 -10.28
CA LYS A 61 -0.08 9.78 -10.67
C LYS A 61 -0.58 8.74 -9.66
N LYS A 62 0.21 8.40 -8.64
CA LYS A 62 -0.14 7.40 -7.62
C LYS A 62 -1.22 7.90 -6.65
N VAL A 63 -1.25 9.21 -6.37
CA VAL A 63 -2.24 9.84 -5.48
C VAL A 63 -2.90 11.06 -6.12
N GLN A 64 -4.18 11.27 -5.82
CA GLN A 64 -4.91 12.46 -6.26
C GLN A 64 -4.53 13.69 -5.44
N LYS A 65 -4.49 13.53 -4.12
CA LYS A 65 -4.27 14.60 -3.15
C LYS A 65 -3.42 14.09 -2.00
N VAL A 66 -2.64 15.00 -1.43
CA VAL A 66 -1.95 14.82 -0.15
C VAL A 66 -2.45 15.91 0.79
N SER A 67 -2.84 15.55 2.02
CA SER A 67 -3.33 16.50 3.02
C SER A 67 -3.01 16.07 4.45
N VAL A 68 -3.04 17.04 5.37
CA VAL A 68 -2.94 16.77 6.81
C VAL A 68 -4.22 16.05 7.28
N SER A 69 -4.05 15.07 8.17
CA SER A 69 -5.12 14.32 8.79
C SER A 69 -5.34 14.73 10.24
N ASN A 70 -6.60 14.75 10.67
CA ASN A 70 -7.02 14.79 12.07
C ASN A 70 -7.53 13.43 12.57
N ARG A 71 -7.65 12.41 11.70
CA ARG A 71 -8.16 11.07 12.08
C ARG A 71 -7.07 10.13 12.58
N LEU A 72 -5.81 10.46 12.33
CA LEU A 72 -4.65 9.62 12.64
C LEU A 72 -4.11 9.91 14.04
N VAL A 73 -3.82 8.85 14.79
CA VAL A 73 -3.24 8.96 16.14
C VAL A 73 -1.79 8.48 16.13
N SER A 74 -1.56 7.17 15.94
CA SER A 74 -0.24 6.56 16.00
C SER A 74 0.42 6.33 14.64
N SER A 75 -0.35 6.29 13.56
CA SER A 75 0.20 6.05 12.22
C SER A 75 0.75 7.33 11.60
N PRO A 76 1.86 7.26 10.83
CA PRO A 76 2.44 8.43 10.16
C PRO A 76 1.59 8.93 8.99
N CYS A 77 0.94 8.03 8.26
CA CYS A 77 0.07 8.35 7.15
C CYS A 77 -0.90 7.20 6.87
N CYS A 78 -1.97 7.49 6.12
CA CYS A 78 -2.92 6.48 5.63
C CYS A 78 -3.41 6.84 4.23
N ILE A 79 -3.97 5.84 3.54
CA ILE A 79 -4.64 6.05 2.27
C ILE A 79 -6.15 6.06 2.49
N VAL A 80 -6.80 7.11 2.02
CA VAL A 80 -8.26 7.22 2.00
C VAL A 80 -8.77 7.28 0.56
N THR A 81 -9.98 6.80 0.36
CA THR A 81 -10.64 6.82 -0.96
C THR A 81 -11.55 8.02 -1.08
N GLY A 82 -11.80 8.46 -2.31
CA GLY A 82 -12.83 9.47 -2.56
C GLY A 82 -14.22 9.05 -2.05
N GLU A 83 -15.10 10.02 -1.81
CA GLU A 83 -16.41 9.81 -1.18
C GLU A 83 -17.27 8.81 -1.98
N TYR A 84 -17.26 8.95 -3.31
CA TYR A 84 -18.05 8.09 -4.23
C TYR A 84 -17.27 6.89 -4.75
N GLY A 85 -16.02 6.72 -4.31
CA GLY A 85 -15.15 5.66 -4.76
C GLY A 85 -15.38 4.31 -4.12
N TRP A 86 -14.79 3.28 -4.72
CA TRP A 86 -14.61 2.01 -4.02
C TRP A 86 -13.65 2.17 -2.86
N THR A 87 -14.00 1.55 -1.74
CA THR A 87 -13.09 1.34 -0.61
C THR A 87 -12.00 0.34 -1.01
N ALA A 88 -10.93 0.26 -0.21
CA ALA A 88 -9.88 -0.73 -0.40
C ALA A 88 -10.44 -2.17 -0.40
N ASN A 89 -11.39 -2.45 0.49
CA ASN A 89 -12.02 -3.75 0.60
C ASN A 89 -12.93 -4.05 -0.62
N MET A 90 -13.71 -3.07 -1.08
CA MET A 90 -14.50 -3.20 -2.31
C MET A 90 -13.57 -3.44 -3.52
N GLU A 91 -12.47 -2.70 -3.65
CA GLU A 91 -11.49 -2.90 -4.72
C GLU A 91 -10.95 -4.34 -4.73
N ARG A 92 -10.63 -4.89 -3.55
CA ARG A 92 -10.17 -6.27 -3.40
C ARG A 92 -11.23 -7.29 -3.81
N ILE A 93 -12.47 -7.15 -3.32
CA ILE A 93 -13.60 -8.03 -3.68
C ILE A 93 -13.81 -8.03 -5.20
N MET A 94 -13.79 -6.83 -5.78
CA MET A 94 -14.01 -6.62 -7.20
C MET A 94 -12.91 -7.19 -8.08
N LYS A 95 -11.65 -7.12 -7.66
CA LYS A 95 -10.51 -7.73 -8.36
C LYS A 95 -10.53 -9.26 -8.28
N ALA A 96 -11.11 -9.84 -7.22
CA ALA A 96 -11.21 -11.29 -7.06
C ALA A 96 -12.34 -11.94 -7.89
N GLN A 97 -13.25 -11.14 -8.48
CA GLN A 97 -14.37 -11.65 -9.27
C GLN A 97 -13.95 -12.04 -10.69
N ALA A 98 -13.91 -13.35 -10.96
CA ALA A 98 -13.42 -13.91 -12.24
C ALA A 98 -14.24 -13.54 -13.48
N LEU A 99 -15.54 -13.26 -13.34
CA LEU A 99 -16.44 -12.98 -14.48
C LEU A 99 -16.64 -11.49 -14.75
N ARG A 100 -15.88 -10.61 -14.09
CA ARG A 100 -16.09 -9.17 -14.19
C ARG A 100 -15.32 -8.57 -15.36
N ASP A 101 -15.98 -7.70 -16.12
CA ASP A 101 -15.34 -6.91 -17.16
C ASP A 101 -14.34 -5.91 -16.56
N SER A 102 -13.08 -6.02 -16.98
CA SER A 102 -11.96 -5.17 -16.57
C SER A 102 -12.16 -3.70 -16.95
N SER A 103 -13.02 -3.40 -17.93
CA SER A 103 -13.33 -2.03 -18.37
C SER A 103 -13.96 -1.17 -17.27
N THR A 104 -14.73 -1.79 -16.35
CA THR A 104 -15.39 -1.08 -15.24
C THR A 104 -14.45 -0.71 -14.08
N MET A 105 -13.19 -1.14 -14.12
CA MET A 105 -12.20 -0.82 -13.10
C MET A 105 -11.72 0.64 -13.22
N GLY A 106 -11.60 1.18 -14.44
CA GLY A 106 -10.99 2.50 -14.66
C GLY A 106 -11.76 3.69 -14.09
N TYR A 107 -13.10 3.61 -13.99
CA TYR A 107 -13.92 4.71 -13.49
C TYR A 107 -14.15 4.65 -11.97
N MET A 108 -14.12 3.43 -11.39
CA MET A 108 -14.46 3.20 -9.98
C MET A 108 -13.26 2.84 -9.10
N ALA A 109 -12.10 2.51 -9.68
CA ALA A 109 -10.82 2.54 -8.98
C ALA A 109 -10.47 4.00 -8.71
N SER A 110 -11.14 4.56 -7.70
CA SER A 110 -11.00 5.96 -7.35
C SER A 110 -9.56 6.26 -7.02
N LYS A 111 -9.15 7.47 -7.42
CA LYS A 111 -7.83 7.96 -7.10
C LYS A 111 -7.71 8.07 -5.59
N LYS A 112 -6.57 7.61 -5.10
CA LYS A 112 -6.25 7.47 -3.69
C LYS A 112 -5.77 8.81 -3.14
N ASN A 113 -6.20 9.18 -1.94
CA ASN A 113 -5.71 10.36 -1.23
C ASN A 113 -4.78 9.90 -0.11
N LEU A 114 -3.62 10.53 0.03
CA LEU A 114 -2.71 10.27 1.14
C LEU A 114 -2.95 11.31 2.23
N GLU A 115 -3.33 10.86 3.42
CA GLU A 115 -3.40 11.74 4.59
C GLU A 115 -2.17 11.53 5.48
N ILE A 116 -1.54 12.62 5.93
CA ILE A 116 -0.35 12.59 6.79
C ILE A 116 -0.67 13.06 8.21
N ASN A 117 -0.02 12.45 9.20
CA ASN A 117 -0.17 12.79 10.61
C ASN A 117 0.87 13.86 11.02
N PRO A 118 0.44 15.10 11.33
CA PRO A 118 1.36 16.19 11.66
C PRO A 118 2.08 15.97 13.01
N ASP A 119 1.53 15.14 13.90
CA ASP A 119 2.08 14.87 15.22
C ASP A 119 3.15 13.77 15.22
N HIS A 120 3.20 12.95 14.16
CA HIS A 120 4.12 11.82 14.06
C HIS A 120 5.57 12.25 13.82
N SER A 121 6.52 11.65 14.55
CA SER A 121 7.95 11.99 14.48
C SER A 121 8.52 11.86 13.06
N ILE A 122 8.23 10.76 12.37
CA ILE A 122 8.63 10.54 10.97
C ILE A 122 8.20 11.70 10.06
N ILE A 123 6.95 12.18 10.17
CA ILE A 123 6.43 13.25 9.30
C ILE A 123 7.09 14.59 9.64
N LYS A 124 7.34 14.86 10.92
CA LYS A 124 8.09 16.05 11.37
C LYS A 124 9.52 16.06 10.82
N SER A 125 10.26 14.96 10.95
CA SER A 125 11.63 14.83 10.44
C SER A 125 11.68 14.87 8.92
N LEU A 126 10.70 14.26 8.23
CA LEU A 126 10.60 14.30 6.78
C LEU A 126 10.40 15.74 6.27
N ARG A 127 9.57 16.53 6.98
CA ARG A 127 9.39 17.96 6.68
C ARG A 127 10.71 18.72 6.78
N GLU A 128 11.42 18.58 7.89
CA GLU A 128 12.69 19.28 8.13
C GLU A 128 13.75 18.93 7.08
N ARG A 129 13.80 17.66 6.68
CA ARG A 129 14.73 17.18 5.64
C ARG A 129 14.42 17.78 4.27
N ILE A 130 13.14 17.79 3.88
CA ILE A 130 12.68 18.42 2.62
C ILE A 130 12.81 19.94 2.64
N ASP A 131 12.70 20.56 3.82
CA ASP A 131 12.92 21.99 3.98
C ASP A 131 14.39 22.37 3.79
N SER A 132 15.30 21.49 4.19
CA SER A 132 16.75 21.67 4.05
C SER A 132 17.23 21.39 2.62
N ASP A 133 16.74 20.30 2.02
CA ASP A 133 17.06 19.91 0.66
C ASP A 133 15.84 19.25 -0.02
N GLN A 134 15.27 19.93 -1.02
CA GLN A 134 14.12 19.43 -1.76
C GLN A 134 14.47 18.28 -2.71
N ASP A 135 15.74 18.16 -3.10
CA ASP A 135 16.23 17.15 -4.04
C ASP A 135 16.89 15.95 -3.38
N ASP A 136 16.80 15.86 -2.05
CA ASP A 136 17.30 14.75 -1.26
C ASP A 136 16.71 13.41 -1.73
N LYS A 137 17.54 12.63 -2.43
CA LYS A 137 17.17 11.32 -2.98
C LYS A 137 16.65 10.36 -1.91
N THR A 138 17.26 10.37 -0.73
CA THR A 138 16.83 9.52 0.38
C THR A 138 15.46 9.95 0.91
N ALA A 139 15.15 11.26 0.91
CA ALA A 139 13.84 11.75 1.35
C ALA A 139 12.76 11.33 0.35
N LYS A 140 13.05 11.44 -0.95
CA LYS A 140 12.16 10.96 -2.02
C LYS A 140 11.93 9.45 -1.93
N ASP A 141 12.97 8.66 -1.70
CA ASP A 141 12.86 7.21 -1.51
C ASP A 141 12.01 6.86 -0.27
N LEU A 142 12.19 7.56 0.85
CA LEU A 142 11.39 7.37 2.07
C LEU A 142 9.92 7.71 1.86
N VAL A 143 9.60 8.76 1.09
CA VAL A 143 8.21 9.12 0.74
C VAL A 143 7.53 7.98 0.01
N VAL A 144 8.20 7.38 -0.98
CA VAL A 144 7.63 6.25 -1.74
C VAL A 144 7.44 5.03 -0.84
N LEU A 145 8.40 4.74 0.05
CA LEU A 145 8.28 3.64 1.00
C LEU A 145 7.11 3.85 1.98
N LEU A 146 6.95 5.06 2.52
CA LEU A 146 5.84 5.42 3.39
C LEU A 146 4.50 5.25 2.67
N TYR A 147 4.41 5.70 1.42
CA TYR A 147 3.22 5.54 0.60
C TYR A 147 2.84 4.06 0.37
N GLU A 148 3.80 3.21 -0.02
CA GLU A 148 3.54 1.78 -0.24
C GLU A 148 3.16 1.05 1.06
N THR A 149 3.80 1.43 2.17
CA THR A 149 3.45 0.90 3.50
C THR A 149 2.04 1.33 3.91
N ALA A 150 1.68 2.60 3.64
CA ALA A 150 0.34 3.12 3.87
C ALA A 150 -0.71 2.43 2.99
N LEU A 151 -0.39 2.12 1.72
CA LEU A 151 -1.26 1.33 0.85
C LEU A 151 -1.60 -0.02 1.47
N LEU A 152 -0.58 -0.76 1.90
CA LEU A 152 -0.74 -2.09 2.47
C LEU A 152 -1.56 -2.06 3.76
N THR A 153 -1.20 -1.17 4.69
CA THR A 153 -1.90 -1.02 5.97
C THR A 153 -3.33 -0.50 5.82
N SER A 154 -3.61 0.26 4.75
CA SER A 154 -4.97 0.71 4.41
C SER A 154 -5.77 -0.33 3.61
N GLY A 155 -5.22 -1.53 3.37
CA GLY A 155 -5.91 -2.66 2.77
C GLY A 155 -5.88 -2.70 1.23
N PHE A 156 -5.05 -1.89 0.58
CA PHE A 156 -4.86 -1.93 -0.87
C PHE A 156 -3.79 -2.94 -1.29
N SER A 157 -3.89 -3.40 -2.53
CA SER A 157 -2.84 -4.20 -3.15
C SER A 157 -1.70 -3.33 -3.67
N LEU A 158 -0.46 -3.82 -3.53
CA LEU A 158 0.70 -3.22 -4.17
C LEU A 158 0.69 -3.53 -5.67
N GLU A 159 1.08 -2.56 -6.49
CA GLU A 159 1.22 -2.73 -7.95
C GLU A 159 2.45 -3.58 -8.29
N ASP A 160 3.58 -3.33 -7.61
CA ASP A 160 4.84 -4.05 -7.80
C ASP A 160 5.45 -4.41 -6.43
N PRO A 161 5.16 -5.61 -5.91
CA PRO A 161 5.73 -6.08 -4.65
C PRO A 161 7.26 -6.22 -4.68
N GLN A 162 7.86 -6.47 -5.85
CA GLN A 162 9.31 -6.66 -5.98
C GLN A 162 10.05 -5.33 -5.83
N GLN A 163 9.53 -4.26 -6.41
CA GLN A 163 10.07 -2.91 -6.20
C GLN A 163 9.95 -2.47 -4.74
N HIS A 164 8.82 -2.76 -4.10
CA HIS A 164 8.62 -2.46 -2.67
C HIS A 164 9.65 -3.20 -1.81
N ALA A 165 9.82 -4.51 -2.02
CA ALA A 165 10.83 -5.32 -1.33
C ALA A 165 12.26 -4.79 -1.55
N SER A 166 12.60 -4.42 -2.79
CA SER A 166 13.91 -3.87 -3.13
C SER A 166 14.20 -2.58 -2.37
N ARG A 167 13.19 -1.72 -2.18
CA ARG A 167 13.30 -0.48 -1.39
C ARG A 167 13.49 -0.76 0.10
N ILE A 168 12.77 -1.74 0.64
CA ILE A 168 12.98 -2.20 2.02
C ILE A 168 14.41 -2.70 2.21
N TYR A 169 14.89 -3.58 1.32
CA TYR A 169 16.26 -4.10 1.41
C TYR A 169 17.31 -2.99 1.34
N ARG A 170 17.10 -1.96 0.52
CA ARG A 170 17.98 -0.78 0.50
C ARG A 170 17.96 -0.01 1.82
N MET A 171 16.81 0.16 2.47
CA MET A 171 16.74 0.80 3.79
C MET A 171 17.42 -0.05 4.88
N VAL A 172 17.28 -1.37 4.81
CA VAL A 172 17.97 -2.29 5.73
C VAL A 172 19.49 -2.20 5.54
N LYS A 173 19.98 -2.16 4.29
CA LYS A 173 21.41 -1.95 4.01
C LYS A 173 21.91 -0.63 4.60
N LEU A 174 21.18 0.46 4.40
CA LEU A 174 21.54 1.77 4.98
C LEU A 174 21.54 1.75 6.51
N GLY A 175 20.60 1.04 7.14
CA GLY A 175 20.54 0.91 8.61
C GLY A 175 21.64 0.01 9.20
N LEU A 176 22.28 -0.82 8.39
CA LEU A 176 23.40 -1.68 8.75
C LEU A 176 24.76 -1.14 8.27
N ASP A 177 24.78 0.08 7.72
CA ASP A 177 25.97 0.72 7.13
C ASP A 177 26.65 -0.11 6.02
N ILE A 178 25.90 -0.99 5.34
CA ILE A 178 26.39 -1.80 4.22
C ILE A 178 26.46 -0.92 2.98
N THR A 179 27.66 -0.64 2.50
CA THR A 179 27.88 0.18 1.29
C THR A 179 27.83 -0.68 0.04
N GLU A 180 27.70 -0.06 -1.15
CA GLU A 180 27.76 -0.83 -2.41
C GLU A 180 29.14 -1.47 -2.64
N GLU A 181 30.18 -1.05 -1.92
CA GLU A 181 31.52 -1.66 -1.94
C GLU A 181 31.54 -3.05 -1.27
N ASP A 182 30.69 -3.30 -0.28
CA ASP A 182 30.57 -4.62 0.37
C ASP A 182 29.95 -5.68 -0.56
N LEU A 183 29.34 -5.27 -1.68
CA LEU A 183 28.74 -6.15 -2.67
C LEU A 183 29.74 -6.66 -3.70
N GLU A 184 30.91 -6.01 -3.84
CA GLU A 184 31.96 -6.43 -4.78
C GLU A 184 32.73 -7.68 -4.30
N GLY A 185 32.54 -8.11 -3.05
CA GLY A 185 33.16 -9.32 -2.48
C GLY A 185 32.38 -10.63 -2.72
N GLY A 186 31.20 -10.57 -3.36
CA GLY A 186 30.38 -11.73 -3.65
C GLY A 186 30.57 -12.21 -5.08
N GLU A 187 31.69 -12.88 -5.38
CA GLU A 187 31.82 -13.64 -6.61
C GLU A 187 30.61 -14.57 -6.76
N GLN A 188 29.79 -14.33 -7.79
CA GLN A 188 28.82 -15.31 -8.25
C GLN A 188 29.61 -16.51 -8.75
N GLN A 189 29.82 -17.49 -7.88
CA GLN A 189 30.22 -18.81 -8.29
C GLN A 189 29.07 -19.37 -9.14
N PRO A 190 29.26 -19.62 -10.46
CA PRO A 190 28.21 -20.24 -11.25
C PRO A 190 28.01 -21.64 -10.68
N CYS A 191 26.79 -21.95 -10.24
CA CYS A 191 26.40 -23.30 -9.84
C CYS A 191 26.39 -24.22 -11.07
N THR A 192 27.57 -24.62 -11.54
CA THR A 192 27.72 -25.78 -12.42
C THR A 192 27.90 -27.01 -11.53
N SER A 193 26.80 -27.63 -11.14
CA SER A 193 26.81 -29.05 -10.79
C SER A 193 25.87 -29.77 -11.75
N GLY A 194 26.42 -30.13 -12.91
CA GLY A 194 25.91 -31.28 -13.62
C GLY A 194 26.57 -32.51 -13.02
N GLU A 195 25.78 -33.41 -12.44
CA GLU A 195 26.01 -34.86 -12.53
C GLU A 195 24.65 -35.58 -12.52
N PRO A 196 24.56 -36.74 -13.20
CA PRO A 196 23.33 -37.29 -13.73
C PRO A 196 22.55 -38.10 -12.70
N VAL A 197 21.22 -38.09 -12.83
CA VAL A 197 20.31 -38.93 -12.05
C VAL A 197 20.65 -40.40 -12.30
N GLU A 198 21.21 -41.08 -11.28
CA GLU A 198 21.33 -42.53 -11.24
C GLU A 198 19.94 -43.15 -11.36
N LYS A 199 19.76 -43.97 -12.40
CA LYS A 199 18.59 -44.83 -12.57
C LYS A 199 18.59 -45.88 -11.46
N ILE A 200 17.61 -45.80 -10.57
CA ILE A 200 17.29 -46.89 -9.65
C ILE A 200 16.75 -48.05 -10.49
N ALA A 201 17.53 -49.12 -10.57
CA ALA A 201 17.12 -50.40 -11.15
C ALA A 201 16.23 -51.14 -10.15
N GLY A 202 15.04 -51.57 -10.59
CA GLY A 202 14.23 -52.54 -9.87
C GLY A 202 12.74 -52.24 -9.82
N ALA A 203 12.04 -52.37 -10.95
CA ALA A 203 10.61 -52.69 -11.03
C ALA A 203 10.19 -52.99 -12.48
N GLU A 204 10.82 -53.98 -13.11
CA GLU A 204 10.19 -54.70 -14.23
C GLU A 204 9.87 -56.10 -13.70
N GLU A 205 8.60 -56.30 -13.30
CA GLU A 205 7.87 -57.57 -13.32
C GLU A 205 6.52 -57.34 -12.64
N ASP A 206 5.52 -56.87 -13.40
CA ASP A 206 4.17 -57.44 -13.39
C ASP A 206 3.33 -56.83 -14.52
N ALA A 207 3.70 -57.16 -15.76
CA ALA A 207 2.92 -56.83 -16.96
C ALA A 207 2.39 -58.12 -17.60
N SER A 208 1.63 -58.93 -16.84
CA SER A 208 0.76 -59.96 -17.45
C SER A 208 -0.25 -60.55 -16.46
N ARG A 209 -1.44 -59.94 -16.33
CA ARG A 209 -2.65 -60.70 -15.97
C ARG A 209 -3.95 -60.01 -16.40
N MET A 210 -4.48 -60.53 -17.52
CA MET A 210 -5.86 -60.53 -18.02
C MET A 210 -6.99 -60.18 -17.02
N GLU A 211 -8.01 -59.44 -17.47
CA GLU A 211 -9.28 -60.03 -17.99
C GLU A 211 -10.21 -58.94 -18.56
N GLU A 212 -10.63 -59.12 -19.82
CA GLU A 212 -11.86 -58.56 -20.38
C GLU A 212 -13.05 -59.33 -19.79
N VAL A 213 -14.15 -58.64 -19.46
CA VAL A 213 -15.48 -59.26 -19.40
C VAL A 213 -16.54 -58.24 -19.84
N ASP A 214 -17.23 -58.65 -20.91
CA ASP A 214 -18.45 -58.17 -21.62
C ASP A 214 -19.17 -56.88 -21.21
#